data_AF-A0A6G8RUY5-F1
#
_entry.id   AF-A0A6G8RUY5-F1
#
_cell.length_a   1.000
_cell.length_b   1.000
_cell.length_c   1.000
_cell.angle_alpha   90.00
_cell.angle_beta   90.00
_cell.angle_gamma   90.00
#
_symmetry.space_group_name_H-M   'P 1'
#
loop_
_entity.id
_entity.type
_entity.pdbx_description
1 polymer ?
#
loop_
_entity_poly.entity_id
_entity_poly.type
_entity_poly.pdbx_seq_one_letter_code
_entity_poly.pdbx_strand_id
1 'polypeptide(L)'
;MIEDYFKPLALQIDLGFGATADSFYCAAQALDDNKHSKYGFGIGGGKLPILYLYRHSIELYLKSAITLIHKVSIKKAKTGNGEDFPKLIENGKDKKIFNVHSIKILFENF
;
A
#
# COMPACT_ATOMS: atom_id res chain seq x y z
N MET A 1 -14.50 -1.60 -13.35
CA MET A 1 -13.32 -2.14 -12.62
C MET A 1 -12.09 -2.09 -13.51
N ILE A 2 -12.13 -2.62 -14.74
CA ILE A 2 -10.98 -2.56 -15.67
C ILE A 2 -10.61 -1.13 -16.10
N GLU A 3 -11.59 -0.27 -16.35
CA GLU A 3 -11.39 1.13 -16.78
C GLU A 3 -10.65 1.98 -15.73
N ASP A 4 -10.73 1.59 -14.45
CA ASP A 4 -10.09 2.33 -13.37
C ASP A 4 -8.56 2.18 -13.42
N TYR A 5 -8.07 1.01 -13.84
CA TYR A 5 -6.63 0.75 -13.99
C TYR A 5 -5.95 1.63 -15.05
N PHE A 6 -6.69 2.15 -16.02
CA PHE A 6 -6.14 3.01 -17.07
C PHE A 6 -6.10 4.50 -16.70
N LYS A 7 -6.66 4.88 -15.55
CA LYS A 7 -6.57 6.25 -15.06
C LYS A 7 -5.16 6.51 -14.51
N PRO A 8 -4.69 7.78 -14.53
CA PRO A 8 -3.55 8.21 -13.72
C PRO A 8 -3.69 7.70 -12.29
N LEU A 9 -2.58 7.27 -11.67
CA LEU A 9 -2.59 6.65 -10.33
C LEU A 9 -3.39 7.46 -9.30
N ALA A 10 -3.23 8.78 -9.29
CA ALA A 10 -3.95 9.68 -8.38
C ALA A 10 -5.48 9.69 -8.58
N LEU A 11 -5.96 9.26 -9.74
CA LEU A 11 -7.39 9.20 -10.11
C LEU A 11 -7.98 7.79 -9.99
N GLN A 12 -7.17 6.79 -9.65
CA GLN A 12 -7.65 5.44 -9.35
C GLN A 12 -8.44 5.44 -8.04
N ILE A 13 -9.37 4.49 -7.89
CA ILE A 13 -10.25 4.40 -6.73
C ILE A 13 -9.45 4.26 -5.43
N ASP A 14 -8.36 3.53 -5.47
CA ASP A 14 -7.44 3.30 -4.36
C ASP A 14 -6.24 4.26 -4.38
N LEU A 15 -6.28 5.32 -5.20
CA LEU A 15 -5.22 6.33 -5.31
C LEU A 15 -3.89 5.77 -5.81
N GLY A 16 -3.94 4.62 -6.49
CA GLY A 16 -2.78 3.97 -7.08
C GLY A 16 -1.93 3.17 -6.10
N PHE A 17 -2.42 2.96 -4.87
CA PHE A 17 -1.72 2.14 -3.89
C PHE A 17 -1.50 0.70 -4.38
N GLY A 18 -2.51 0.07 -4.98
CA GLY A 18 -2.43 -1.30 -5.48
C GLY A 18 -1.45 -1.46 -6.63
N ALA A 19 -1.55 -0.59 -7.65
CA ALA A 19 -0.61 -0.62 -8.78
C ALA A 19 0.85 -0.35 -8.34
N THR A 20 1.03 0.53 -7.35
CA THR A 20 2.35 0.77 -6.74
C THR A 20 2.81 -0.46 -5.96
N ALA A 21 1.93 -1.10 -5.19
CA ALA A 21 2.23 -2.33 -4.45
C ALA A 21 2.70 -3.45 -5.36
N ASP A 22 2.02 -3.66 -6.50
CA ASP A 22 2.41 -4.64 -7.52
C ASP A 22 3.82 -4.36 -8.05
N SER A 23 4.13 -3.08 -8.30
CA SER A 23 5.48 -2.68 -8.77
C SER A 23 6.56 -3.03 -7.73
N PHE A 24 6.31 -2.78 -6.44
CA PHE A 24 7.23 -3.15 -5.36
C PHE A 24 7.36 -4.67 -5.19
N TYR A 25 6.25 -5.40 -5.28
CA TYR A 25 6.23 -6.86 -5.20
C TYR A 25 7.00 -7.50 -6.35
N CYS A 26 6.73 -7.09 -7.59
CA CYS A 26 7.43 -7.57 -8.78
C CYS A 26 8.94 -7.26 -8.71
N ALA A 27 9.31 -6.07 -8.22
CA ALA A 27 10.72 -5.73 -8.01
C ALA A 27 11.37 -6.62 -6.94
N ALA A 28 10.69 -6.88 -5.82
CA ALA A 28 11.17 -7.79 -4.78
C ALA A 28 11.37 -9.20 -5.32
N GLN A 29 10.41 -9.72 -6.09
CA GLN A 29 10.45 -11.05 -6.69
C GLN A 29 11.60 -11.17 -7.69
N ALA A 30 11.73 -10.20 -8.62
CA ALA A 30 12.81 -10.19 -9.60
C ALA A 30 14.20 -10.16 -8.94
N LEU A 31 14.33 -9.46 -7.81
CA LEU A 31 15.57 -9.46 -7.03
C LEU A 31 15.78 -10.79 -6.30
N ASP A 32 14.77 -11.36 -5.65
CA ASP A 32 14.93 -12.63 -4.90
C ASP A 32 15.19 -13.84 -5.80
N ASP A 33 14.66 -13.82 -7.03
CA ASP A 33 14.90 -14.85 -8.04
C ASP A 33 16.32 -14.76 -8.63
N ASN A 34 16.96 -13.60 -8.54
CA ASN A 34 18.32 -13.41 -9.02
C ASN A 34 19.34 -14.04 -8.05
N LYS A 35 20.07 -15.08 -8.47
CA LYS A 35 21.05 -15.77 -7.62
C LYS A 35 22.19 -14.85 -7.13
N HIS A 36 22.51 -13.76 -7.84
CA HIS A 36 23.57 -12.82 -7.45
C HIS A 36 23.12 -11.78 -6.41
N SER A 37 21.82 -11.47 -6.33
CA SER A 37 21.29 -10.52 -5.34
C SER A 37 21.42 -11.01 -3.90
N LYS A 38 21.60 -12.33 -3.73
CA LYS A 38 21.78 -13.00 -2.42
C LYS A 38 23.18 -12.79 -1.83
N TYR A 39 24.12 -12.27 -2.62
CA TYR A 39 25.52 -12.06 -2.26
C TYR A 39 25.89 -10.56 -2.33
N GLY A 40 25.32 -9.74 -1.45
CA GLY A 40 25.81 -8.38 -1.23
C GLY A 40 26.55 -8.22 0.11
N PHE A 41 27.17 -7.05 0.30
CA PHE A 41 28.19 -6.77 1.30
C PHE A 41 27.67 -6.85 2.76
N GLY A 42 28.26 -7.73 3.59
CA GLY A 42 28.04 -7.80 5.04
C GLY A 42 27.13 -8.94 5.55
N ILE A 43 27.05 -9.08 6.88
CA ILE A 43 26.23 -10.09 7.59
C ILE A 43 24.74 -9.78 7.35
N GLY A 44 24.18 -10.28 6.25
CA GLY A 44 22.80 -10.04 5.77
C GLY A 44 22.67 -9.40 4.37
N GLY A 45 23.79 -9.16 3.69
CA GLY A 45 24.00 -8.12 2.68
C GLY A 45 23.25 -8.15 1.34
N GLY A 46 22.19 -8.92 1.16
CA GLY A 46 21.34 -8.86 -0.05
C GLY A 46 19.84 -9.01 0.22
N LYS A 47 19.49 -9.68 1.33
CA LYS A 47 18.10 -9.95 1.70
C LYS A 47 17.39 -8.77 2.34
N LEU A 48 18.10 -7.87 3.04
CA LEU A 48 17.46 -6.75 3.73
C LEU A 48 16.68 -5.82 2.78
N PRO A 49 17.24 -5.37 1.63
CA PRO A 49 16.47 -4.60 0.65
C PRO A 49 15.27 -5.38 0.10
N ILE A 50 15.43 -6.67 -0.18
CA ILE A 50 14.34 -7.52 -0.69
C ILE A 50 13.19 -7.60 0.33
N LEU A 51 13.51 -7.83 1.60
CA LEU A 51 12.53 -7.85 2.69
C LEU A 51 11.84 -6.49 2.88
N TYR A 52 12.57 -5.39 2.69
CA TYR A 52 11.98 -4.05 2.70
C TYR A 52 10.95 -3.88 1.58
N LEU A 53 11.28 -4.28 0.35
CA LEU A 53 10.36 -4.19 -0.79
C LEU A 53 9.09 -5.03 -0.56
N TYR A 54 9.22 -6.27 -0.07
CA TYR A 54 8.07 -7.11 0.30
C TYR A 54 7.24 -6.50 1.43
N ARG A 55 7.88 -5.97 2.49
CA ARG A 55 7.17 -5.28 3.57
C ARG A 55 6.39 -4.08 3.03
N HIS A 56 7.00 -3.31 2.15
CA HIS A 56 6.37 -2.10 1.61
C HIS A 56 5.22 -2.42 0.63
N SER A 57 5.32 -3.49 -0.16
CA SER A 57 4.18 -3.92 -0.98
C SER A 57 2.98 -4.33 -0.11
N ILE A 58 3.20 -5.05 0.99
CA ILE A 58 2.14 -5.39 1.97
C ILE A 58 1.49 -4.12 2.54
N GLU A 59 2.29 -3.14 2.95
CA GLU A 59 1.80 -1.86 3.45
C GLU A 59 0.88 -1.16 2.43
N LEU A 60 1.29 -1.12 1.16
CA LEU A 60 0.54 -0.50 0.07
C LEU A 60 -0.74 -1.28 -0.27
N TYR A 61 -0.71 -2.62 -0.29
CA TYR A 61 -1.91 -3.43 -0.48
C TYR A 61 -2.96 -3.18 0.61
N LEU A 62 -2.53 -3.11 1.87
CA LEU A 62 -3.42 -2.77 2.97
C LEU A 62 -4.02 -1.37 2.79
N LYS A 63 -3.22 -0.38 2.42
CA LYS A 63 -3.71 0.97 2.12
C LYS A 63 -4.72 0.98 0.98
N SER A 64 -4.47 0.20 -0.07
CA SER A 64 -5.39 0.04 -1.20
C SER A 64 -6.73 -0.53 -0.75
N ALA A 65 -6.71 -1.63 0.02
CA ALA A 65 -7.91 -2.29 0.51
C ALA A 65 -8.75 -1.39 1.43
N ILE A 66 -8.11 -0.72 2.41
CA ILE A 66 -8.78 0.24 3.30
C ILE A 66 -9.42 1.37 2.49
N THR A 67 -8.70 1.93 1.52
CA THR A 67 -9.20 3.03 0.67
C THR A 67 -10.41 2.60 -0.16
N LEU A 68 -10.36 1.40 -0.73
CA LEU A 68 -11.46 0.83 -1.52
C LEU A 68 -12.71 0.64 -0.66
N ILE A 69 -12.57 0.00 0.51
CA ILE A 69 -13.69 -0.25 1.44
C ILE A 69 -14.29 1.06 1.92
N HIS A 70 -13.45 2.04 2.27
CA HIS A 70 -13.88 3.35 2.72
C HIS A 70 -14.71 4.07 1.65
N LYS A 71 -14.22 4.13 0.40
CA LYS A 71 -14.95 4.78 -0.70
C LYS A 71 -16.26 4.07 -1.06
N VAL A 72 -16.28 2.74 -1.04
CA VAL A 72 -17.51 1.96 -1.24
C VAL A 72 -18.53 2.27 -0.13
N SER A 73 -18.07 2.36 1.12
CA SER A 73 -18.91 2.65 2.28
C SER A 73 -19.50 4.06 2.23
N ILE A 74 -18.69 5.08 1.92
CA ILE A 74 -19.17 6.47 1.72
C ILE A 74 -20.18 6.55 0.58
N LYS A 75 -19.90 5.91 -0.56
CA LYS A 75 -20.81 5.90 -1.71
C LYS A 75 -22.16 5.28 -1.35
N LYS A 76 -22.17 4.20 -0.56
CA LYS A 76 -23.39 3.55 -0.06
C LYS A 76 -24.17 4.44 0.91
N ALA A 77 -23.47 5.16 1.77
CA ALA A 77 -24.09 6.03 2.77
C ALA A 77 -24.61 7.36 2.17
N LYS A 78 -24.23 7.72 0.93
CA LYS A 78 -24.58 8.99 0.25
C LYS A 78 -24.19 10.25 1.05
N THR A 79 -23.22 10.15 1.96
CA THR A 79 -22.95 11.16 3.01
C THR A 79 -21.60 11.86 2.89
N GLY A 80 -20.95 11.88 1.72
CA GLY A 80 -19.63 12.52 1.58
C GLY A 80 -19.46 13.35 0.32
N ASN A 81 -18.75 14.48 0.45
CA ASN A 81 -18.07 15.11 -0.67
C ASN A 81 -16.90 14.19 -1.05
N GLY A 82 -16.83 13.72 -2.30
CA GLY A 82 -16.02 12.57 -2.76
C GLY A 82 -14.48 12.64 -2.62
N GLU A 83 -13.95 13.57 -1.81
CA GLU A 83 -12.53 13.78 -1.54
C GLU A 83 -12.09 13.36 -0.12
N ASP A 84 -12.98 12.77 0.69
CA ASP A 84 -12.61 12.33 2.04
C ASP A 84 -11.67 11.12 1.96
N PHE A 85 -10.43 11.32 2.40
CA PHE A 85 -9.43 10.25 2.52
C PHE A 85 -9.69 9.44 3.79
N PRO A 86 -9.37 8.13 3.81
CA PRO A 86 -9.45 7.37 5.05
C PRO A 86 -8.55 8.01 6.12
N LYS A 87 -9.17 8.36 7.24
CA LYS A 87 -8.47 8.78 8.46
C LYS A 87 -8.34 7.55 9.35
N LEU A 88 -7.11 7.26 9.76
CA LEU A 88 -6.79 6.18 10.67
C LEU A 88 -6.42 6.76 12.02
N ILE A 89 -6.78 6.07 13.09
CA ILE A 89 -6.45 6.48 14.45
C ILE A 89 -5.10 5.86 14.80
N GLU A 90 -4.07 6.70 14.97
CA GLU A 90 -2.76 6.30 15.47
C GLU A 90 -2.46 7.06 16.77
N ASN A 91 -2.28 6.33 17.88
CA ASN A 91 -2.04 6.91 19.21
C ASN A 91 -3.08 7.98 19.61
N GLY A 92 -4.35 7.75 19.28
CA GLY A 92 -5.46 8.67 19.57
C GLY A 92 -5.50 9.94 18.70
N LYS A 93 -4.70 10.00 17.62
CA LYS A 93 -4.72 11.11 16.64
C LYS A 93 -5.16 10.61 15.27
N ASP A 94 -6.00 11.40 14.61
CA ASP A 94 -6.37 11.16 13.22
C ASP A 94 -5.18 11.43 12.30
N LYS A 95 -4.78 10.41 11.55
CA LYS A 95 -3.78 10.52 10.49
C LYS A 95 -4.37 10.12 9.16
N LYS A 96 -3.99 10.88 8.12
CA LYS A 96 -4.27 10.47 6.73
C LYS A 96 -3.55 9.16 6.44
N ILE A 97 -4.22 8.25 5.76
CA ILE A 97 -3.69 6.92 5.40
C ILE A 97 -2.31 6.96 4.73
N PHE A 98 -2.00 8.00 3.96
CA PHE A 98 -0.69 8.20 3.33
C PHE A 98 0.48 8.24 4.33
N ASN A 99 0.24 8.81 5.51
CA ASN A 99 1.27 9.05 6.52
C ASN A 99 1.44 7.90 7.51
N VAL A 100 0.66 6.83 7.37
CA VAL A 100 0.72 5.65 8.25
C VAL A 100 1.54 4.57 7.57
N HIS A 101 2.65 4.16 8.17
CA HIS A 101 3.55 3.13 7.60
C HIS A 101 3.57 1.83 8.41
N SER A 102 2.88 1.79 9.55
CA SER A 102 2.81 0.62 10.40
C SER A 102 1.76 -0.35 9.88
N ILE A 103 2.19 -1.53 9.46
CA ILE A 103 1.29 -2.63 9.05
C ILE A 103 0.32 -2.97 10.19
N LYS A 104 0.79 -2.99 11.44
CA LYS A 104 -0.06 -3.25 12.61
C LYS A 104 -1.22 -2.25 12.69
N ILE A 105 -0.92 -0.96 12.57
CA ILE A 105 -1.94 0.09 12.70
C ILE A 105 -2.91 0.08 11.52
N LEU A 106 -2.42 -0.21 10.30
CA LEU A 106 -3.28 -0.41 9.13
C LEU A 106 -4.26 -1.57 9.36
N PHE A 107 -3.79 -2.67 9.93
CA PHE A 107 -4.63 -3.84 10.20
C PHE A 107 -5.62 -3.61 11.34
N GLU A 108 -5.24 -2.87 12.39
CA GLU A 108 -6.14 -2.53 13.51
C GLU A 108 -7.24 -1.54 13.13
N ASN A 109 -7.06 -0.78 12.04
CA ASN A 109 -8.04 0.19 11.53
C ASN A 109 -8.77 -0.31 10.26
N PHE A 110 -8.57 -1.57 9.86
CA PHE A 110 -9.31 -2.25 8.79
C PHE A 110 -10.60 -2.86 9.33
#